data_AF-A0A529LBY2-F1
#
_entry.id   AF-A0A529LBY2-F1
#
_cell.length_a   1.000
_cell.length_b   1.000
_cell.length_c   1.000
_cell.angle_alpha   90.00
_cell.angle_beta   90.00
_cell.angle_gamma   90.00
#
_symmetry.space_group_name_H-M   'P 1'
#
loop_
_entity.id
_entity.type
_entity.pdbx_description
1 polymer ?
#
loop_
_entity_poly.entity_id
_entity_poly.type
_entity_poly.pdbx_seq_one_letter_code
_entity_poly.pdbx_strand_id
1 'polypeptide(L)' 'HLQPAPGDPDPVQEPFERILARWLVLSEASNSINRCMGLPDLYPFVISEVSARKLAFVNDLLTGARKKPGTIREPAAAL' A
#
# COMPACT_ATOMS: atom_id res chain seq x y z
N HIS A 1 12.76 -4.28 31.62
CA HIS A 1 12.36 -3.13 30.77
C HIS A 1 12.76 -3.45 29.33
N LEU A 2 11.82 -3.93 28.51
CA LEU A 2 12.06 -4.17 27.08
C LEU A 2 11.81 -2.87 26.32
N GLN A 3 12.82 -2.37 25.61
CA GLN A 3 12.69 -1.19 24.76
C GLN A 3 11.87 -1.58 23.51
N PRO A 4 10.90 -0.76 23.07
CA PRO A 4 10.19 -1.01 21.82
C PRO A 4 11.18 -1.07 20.65
N ALA A 5 10.88 -1.91 19.66
CA ALA A 5 11.62 -1.91 18.40
C ALA A 5 11.64 -0.48 17.82
N PRO A 6 12.74 -0.03 17.19
CA PRO A 6 12.75 1.24 16.46
C PRO A 6 11.53 1.26 15.54
N GLY A 7 10.69 2.27 15.68
CA GLY A 7 9.56 2.44 14.76
C GLY A 7 10.12 2.55 13.35
N ASP A 8 9.52 1.82 12.40
CA ASP A 8 9.85 2.00 10.99
C ASP A 8 9.73 3.50 10.68
N PRO A 9 10.71 4.08 9.95
CA PRO A 9 10.64 5.48 9.58
C PRO A 9 9.32 5.72 8.85
N ASP A 10 8.68 6.86 9.14
CA ASP A 10 7.45 7.24 8.45
C ASP A 10 7.67 7.14 6.94
N PRO A 11 6.84 6.37 6.21
CA PRO A 11 7.03 6.18 4.79
C PRO A 11 7.03 7.54 4.10
N VAL A 12 8.11 7.82 3.37
CA VAL A 12 8.23 9.04 2.57
C VAL A 12 7.05 9.08 1.61
N GLN A 13 6.24 10.14 1.67
CA GLN A 13 5.12 10.31 0.75
C GLN A 13 5.67 10.42 -0.68
N GLU A 14 5.41 9.42 -1.50
CA GLU A 14 5.73 9.41 -2.92
C GLU A 14 4.46 9.52 -3.77
N PRO A 15 4.55 10.09 -4.99
CA PRO A 15 3.42 10.12 -5.92
C PRO A 15 2.90 8.71 -6.20
N PHE A 16 1.58 8.55 -6.21
CA PHE A 16 0.94 7.25 -6.44
C PHE A 16 1.33 6.62 -7.78
N GLU A 17 1.62 7.44 -8.80
CA GLU A 17 2.06 7.02 -10.12
C GLU A 17 3.33 6.17 -10.05
N ARG A 18 4.25 6.47 -9.13
CA ARG A 18 5.48 5.70 -8.92
C ARG A 18 5.21 4.34 -8.26
N ILE A 19 4.22 4.29 -7.38
CA ILE A 19 3.75 3.05 -6.77
C ILE A 19 3.10 2.18 -7.85
N LEU A 20 2.19 2.74 -8.62
CA LEU A 20 1.49 2.06 -9.70
C LEU A 20 2.44 1.51 -10.76
N ALA A 21 3.45 2.29 -11.19
CA ALA A 21 4.44 1.86 -12.15
C ALA A 21 5.22 0.62 -11.69
N ARG A 22 5.67 0.60 -10.42
CA ARG A 22 6.36 -0.57 -9.84
C ARG A 22 5.44 -1.78 -9.74
N TRP A 23 4.17 -1.56 -9.37
CA TRP A 23 3.17 -2.62 -9.31
C TRP A 23 2.92 -3.27 -10.67
N LEU A 24 2.88 -2.49 -11.75
CA LEU A 24 2.71 -3.01 -13.11
C LEU A 24 3.87 -3.92 -13.52
N VAL A 25 5.12 -3.49 -13.25
CA VAL A 25 6.32 -4.31 -13.50
C VAL A 25 6.28 -5.61 -12.69
N LEU A 26 5.91 -5.53 -11.41
CA LEU A 26 5.79 -6.71 -10.56
C LEU A 26 4.70 -7.68 -11.04
N SER A 27 3.56 -7.15 -11.48
CA SER A 27 2.45 -7.95 -12.00
C SER A 27 2.86 -8.66 -13.28
N GLU A 28 3.54 -7.97 -14.20
CA GLU A 28 4.07 -8.55 -15.43
C GLU A 28 5.11 -9.65 -15.14
N ALA A 29 6.07 -9.39 -14.26
CA ALA A 29 7.08 -10.37 -13.86
C ALA A 29 6.42 -11.63 -13.27
N SER A 30 5.41 -11.44 -12.42
CA SER A 30 4.64 -12.53 -11.81
C SER A 30 3.89 -13.36 -12.87
N ASN A 31 3.24 -12.68 -13.83
CA ASN A 31 2.56 -13.34 -14.94
C ASN A 31 3.55 -14.12 -15.83
N SER A 32 4.71 -13.53 -16.13
CA SER A 32 5.77 -14.18 -16.90
C SER A 32 6.25 -15.47 -16.23
N ILE A 33 6.51 -15.43 -14.93
CA ILE A 33 6.89 -16.61 -14.13
C ILE A 33 5.82 -17.70 -14.24
N ASN A 34 4.53 -17.35 -14.09
CA ASN A 34 3.44 -18.31 -14.23
C ASN A 34 3.38 -18.94 -15.62
N ARG A 35 3.50 -18.14 -16.68
CA ARG A 35 3.51 -18.66 -18.07
C ARG A 35 4.70 -19.57 -18.33
N CYS A 36 5.87 -19.27 -17.78
CA CYS A 36 7.05 -20.14 -17.85
C CYS A 36 6.82 -21.50 -17.19
N MET A 37 5.96 -21.57 -16.18
CA MET A 37 5.55 -22.82 -15.51
C MET A 37 4.35 -23.49 -16.19
N GLY A 38 3.80 -22.93 -17.27
CA GLY A 38 2.57 -23.41 -17.91
C GLY A 38 1.30 -23.14 -17.09
N LEU A 39 1.37 -22.26 -16.10
CA LEU A 39 0.25 -21.82 -15.27
C LEU A 39 -0.44 -20.59 -15.88
N PRO A 40 -1.73 -20.36 -15.59
CA PRO A 40 -2.42 -19.14 -15.99
C PRO A 40 -1.83 -17.89 -15.33
N ASP A 41 -2.02 -16.73 -15.97
CA ASP A 41 -1.58 -15.43 -15.43
C ASP A 41 -2.17 -15.19 -14.03
N LEU A 42 -1.31 -14.77 -13.08
CA LEU A 42 -1.70 -14.48 -11.70
C LEU A 42 -2.53 -13.19 -11.60
N TYR A 43 -2.22 -12.22 -12.46
CA TYR A 43 -2.88 -10.93 -12.56
C TYR A 43 -3.38 -10.72 -14.01
N PRO A 44 -4.48 -11.38 -14.41
CA PRO A 44 -5.00 -11.35 -15.77
C PRO A 44 -5.89 -10.11 -16.01
N PHE A 45 -5.46 -8.94 -15.56
CA PHE A 45 -6.21 -7.69 -15.72
C PHE A 45 -5.34 -6.57 -16.25
N VAL A 46 -5.98 -5.62 -16.92
CA VAL A 46 -5.35 -4.39 -17.40
C VAL A 46 -5.87 -3.21 -16.57
N ILE A 47 -4.95 -2.40 -16.05
CA ILE A 47 -5.32 -1.16 -15.35
C ILE A 47 -5.55 -0.08 -16.41
N SER A 48 -6.82 0.29 -16.61
CA SER A 48 -7.19 1.42 -17.46
C SER A 48 -6.84 2.75 -16.79
N GLU A 49 -6.76 3.82 -17.57
CA GLU A 49 -6.53 5.18 -17.06
C GLU A 49 -7.58 5.60 -16.02
N VAL A 50 -8.84 5.22 -16.23
CA VAL A 50 -9.94 5.48 -15.28
C VAL A 50 -9.71 4.75 -13.95
N SER A 51 -9.33 3.47 -14.01
CA SER A 51 -9.03 2.67 -12.81
C SER A 51 -7.79 3.21 -12.08
N ALA A 52 -6.75 3.62 -12.80
CA ALA A 52 -5.58 4.26 -12.23
C ALA A 52 -5.94 5.53 -11.44
N ARG A 53 -6.78 6.40 -12.01
CA ARG A 53 -7.28 7.60 -11.30
C ARG A 53 -8.06 7.27 -10.03
N LYS A 54 -8.91 6.23 -10.07
CA LYS A 54 -9.65 5.78 -8.86
C LYS A 54 -8.69 5.30 -7.77
N LEU A 55 -7.67 4.54 -8.14
CA LEU A 55 -6.67 4.07 -7.20
C LEU A 55 -5.84 5.22 -6.61
N ALA A 56 -5.47 6.21 -7.44
CA ALA A 56 -4.80 7.43 -6.98
C ALA A 56 -5.66 8.19 -5.95
N PHE A 57 -6.94 8.37 -6.26
CA PHE A 57 -7.89 8.98 -5.32
C PHE A 57 -7.99 8.22 -3.99
N VAL A 58 -8.07 6.89 -4.02
CA VAL A 58 -8.09 6.07 -2.79
C VAL A 58 -6.79 6.23 -2.01
N ASN A 59 -5.64 6.26 -2.68
CA ASN A 59 -4.35 6.52 -2.04
C ASN A 59 -4.33 7.88 -1.34
N ASP A 60 -4.78 8.94 -2.02
CA ASP A 60 -4.84 10.30 -1.47
C ASP A 60 -5.78 10.39 -0.26
N LEU A 61 -6.90 9.67 -0.27
CA LEU A 61 -7.77 9.57 0.90
C LEU A 61 -7.07 8.90 2.08
N LEU A 62 -6.34 7.80 1.85
CA LEU A 62 -5.66 7.06 2.90
C LEU A 62 -4.45 7.82 3.46
N THR A 63 -3.69 8.53 2.61
CA THR A 63 -2.54 9.33 3.03
C THR A 63 -2.97 10.66 3.65
N GLY A 64 -4.03 11.29 3.14
CA GLY A 64 -4.64 12.49 3.71
C GLY A 64 -5.35 12.24 5.05
N ALA A 65 -6.00 11.08 5.21
CA ALA A 65 -6.63 10.68 6.47
C ALA A 65 -5.64 10.32 7.58
N ARG A 66 -4.35 10.06 7.26
CA ARG A 66 -3.31 9.74 8.26
C ARG A 66 -2.95 10.89 9.21
N LYS A 67 -3.57 12.08 9.08
CA LYS A 67 -3.36 13.18 10.03
C LYS A 67 -4.39 13.18 11.17
N LYS A 68 -4.39 12.12 11.98
CA LYS A 68 -4.85 12.14 13.38
C LYS A 68 -4.12 11.08 14.21
N PRO A 69 -2.99 11.42 14.86
CA PRO A 69 -2.65 10.79 16.11
C PRO A 69 -3.51 11.47 17.20
N GLY A 70 -4.69 10.90 17.45
CA GLY A 70 -5.56 11.26 18.56
C GLY A 70 -6.65 10.18 18.62
N THR A 71 -6.71 9.36 19.66
CA THR A 71 -6.81 9.79 21.05
C THR A 71 -6.16 8.75 21.98
N ILE A 72 -5.43 9.28 22.96
CA ILE A 72 -4.95 8.62 24.17
C ILE A 72 -5.97 7.57 24.63
N ARG A 73 -5.55 6.30 24.73
CA ARG A 73 -6.28 5.30 25.52
C ARG A 73 -6.42 5.87 26.93
N GLU A 74 -7.64 6.06 27.42
CA GLU A 74 -7.90 6.60 28.76
C GLU A 74 -7.00 5.91 29.81
N PRO A 75 -6.44 6.65 30.78
CA PRO A 75 -5.93 6.00 31.97
C PRO A 75 -7.13 5.34 32.64
N ALA A 76 -7.13 4.00 32.71
CA ALA A 76 -8.04 3.28 33.56
C ALA A 76 -7.84 3.82 34.99
N ALA A 77 -8.76 4.68 35.42
CA ALA A 77 -8.90 5.03 36.82
C ALA A 77 -9.36 3.76 37.53
N ALA A 78 -8.40 3.03 38.08
CA ALA A 78 -8.66 2.00 39.08
C ALA A 78 -8.77 2.73 40.43
N LEU A 79 -9.97 2.66 40.99
CA LEU A 79 -10.28 2.87 42.41
C LEU A 79 -9.49 1.87 43.28
#